data_AF-A0A1I3VLZ3-F1
#
_entry.id   AF-A0A1I3VLZ3-F1
#
_cell.length_a   1.000
_cell.length_b   1.000
_cell.length_c   1.000
_cell.angle_alpha   90.00
_cell.angle_beta   90.00
_cell.angle_gamma   90.00
#
_symmetry.space_group_name_H-M   'P 1'
#
loop_
_entity.id
_entity.type
_entity.pdbx_description
1 polymer ?
#
loop_
_entity_poly.entity_id
_entity_poly.type
_entity_poly.pdbx_seq_one_letter_code
_entity_poly.pdbx_strand_id
1 'polypeptide(L)' 'MEITIKIDKRSKQAKVFYEYLKTLPFIELEEPRYNKDTEKAIKEVKSGKATKISLEDFRKELYS' A
#
# COMPACT_ATOMS: atom_id res chain seq x y z
N MET A 1 -13.02 17.04 -12.61
CA MET A 1 -14.03 16.07 -12.15
C MET A 1 -13.28 14.78 -11.91
N GLU A 2 -13.26 14.30 -10.67
CA GLU A 2 -12.52 13.09 -10.28
C GLU A 2 -13.49 11.92 -10.14
N ILE A 3 -13.09 10.74 -10.60
CA ILE A 3 -13.93 9.53 -10.57
C ILE A 3 -13.09 8.39 -9.97
N THR A 4 -13.58 7.76 -8.90
CA THR A 4 -12.97 6.57 -8.31
C THR A 4 -13.68 5.32 -8.82
N ILE A 5 -12.92 4.38 -9.43
CA ILE A 5 -13.44 3.12 -9.95
C ILE A 5 -12.87 1.96 -9.12
N LYS A 6 -13.74 1.10 -8.58
CA LYS A 6 -13.33 -0.14 -7.90
C LYS A 6 -13.31 -1.30 -8.90
N ILE A 7 -12.15 -1.90 -9.13
CA ILE A 7 -11.97 -3.00 -10.09
C ILE A 7 -11.65 -4.30 -9.34
N ASP A 8 -12.53 -5.30 -9.46
CA ASP A 8 -12.25 -6.65 -8.96
C ASP A 8 -11.44 -7.46 -9.98
N LYS A 9 -10.12 -7.57 -9.75
CA LYS A 9 -9.17 -8.29 -10.61
C LYS A 9 -9.37 -9.82 -10.63
N ARG A 10 -10.40 -10.38 -9.97
CA ARG A 10 -10.71 -11.83 -10.04
C ARG A 10 -11.21 -12.24 -11.43
N SER A 11 -11.90 -11.35 -12.15
CA SER A 11 -12.36 -11.60 -13.53
C SER A 11 -11.25 -11.38 -14.56
N LYS A 12 -11.19 -12.23 -15.60
CA LYS A 12 -10.27 -12.05 -16.74
C LYS A 12 -10.49 -10.70 -17.45
N GLN A 13 -11.75 -10.30 -17.65
CA GLN A 13 -12.10 -9.05 -18.31
C GLN A 13 -11.64 -7.84 -17.49
N ALA A 14 -11.80 -7.91 -16.17
CA ALA A 14 -11.37 -6.85 -15.26
C ALA A 14 -9.84 -6.69 -15.25
N LYS A 15 -9.06 -7.78 -15.41
CA LYS A 15 -7.61 -7.69 -15.57
C LYS A 15 -7.22 -6.98 -16.86
N VAL A 16 -7.84 -7.32 -17.99
CA VAL A 16 -7.56 -6.66 -19.27
C VAL A 16 -7.91 -5.17 -19.21
N PHE A 17 -9.07 -4.84 -18.64
CA PHE A 17 -9.47 -3.45 -18.41
C PHE A 17 -8.46 -2.71 -17.53
N TYR A 18 -7.99 -3.33 -16.44
CA TYR A 18 -6.97 -2.75 -15.57
C TYR A 18 -5.65 -2.46 -16.30
N GLU A 19 -5.16 -3.40 -17.11
CA GLU A 19 -3.93 -3.19 -17.90
C GLU A 19 -4.11 -2.09 -18.95
N TYR A 20 -5.29 -1.98 -19.57
CA TYR A 20 -5.60 -0.88 -20.48
C TYR A 20 -5.53 0.48 -19.76
N LEU A 21 -6.12 0.60 -18.56
CA LEU A 21 -6.08 1.86 -17.80
C LEU A 21 -4.65 2.30 -17.46
N LYS A 22 -3.71 1.38 -17.24
CA LYS A 22 -2.29 1.70 -17.02
C LYS A 22 -1.62 2.42 -18.20
N THR A 23 -2.14 2.24 -19.42
CA THR A 23 -1.55 2.84 -20.62
C THR A 23 -1.96 4.30 -20.82
N LEU A 24 -2.97 4.77 -20.09
CA LEU A 24 -3.53 6.10 -20.28
C LEU A 24 -2.76 7.13 -19.44
N PRO A 25 -2.23 8.21 -20.06
CA PRO A 25 -1.31 9.15 -19.39
C PRO A 25 -1.98 10.06 -18.36
N PHE A 26 -3.30 10.05 -18.26
CA PHE A 26 -4.10 10.87 -17.36
C PHE A 26 -4.71 10.06 -16.21
N ILE A 27 -4.37 8.77 -16.08
CA ILE A 27 -4.88 7.90 -15.01
C ILE A 27 -3.81 7.73 -13.94
N GLU A 28 -4.16 8.10 -12.72
CA GLU A 28 -3.39 7.79 -11.52
C GLU A 28 -3.96 6.52 -10.88
N LEU A 29 -3.12 5.51 -10.72
CA LEU A 29 -3.49 4.27 -10.06
C LEU A 29 -2.94 4.27 -8.64
N GLU A 30 -3.84 4.32 -7.67
CA GLU A 30 -3.50 4.10 -6.26
C GLU A 30 -3.33 2.60 -6.00
N GLU A 31 -2.17 2.05 -6.36
CA GLU A 31 -1.80 0.72 -5.87
C GLU A 31 -1.26 0.83 -4.43
N PRO A 32 -1.72 -0.03 -3.50
CA PRO A 32 -1.14 -0.09 -2.16
C PRO A 32 0.33 -0.50 -2.30
N ARG A 33 1.23 0.44 -2.01
CA ARG A 33 2.69 0.26 -2.13
C ARG A 33 3.22 -0.83 -1.19
N TYR A 34 2.47 -1.13 -0.13
CA TYR A 34 2.86 -2.08 0.89
C TYR A 34 1.77 -3.13 1.11
N ASN A 35 2.14 -4.27 1.69
CA ASN A 35 1.15 -5.25 2.13
C ASN A 35 0.28 -4.68 3.27
N LYS A 36 -0.85 -5.33 3.55
CA LYS A 36 -1.83 -4.87 4.54
C LYS A 36 -1.22 -4.62 5.93
N ASP A 37 -0.30 -5.50 6.35
CA ASP A 37 0.32 -5.43 7.67
C ASP A 37 1.24 -4.22 7.79
N THR A 38 2.00 -3.93 6.73
CA THR A 38 2.89 -2.76 6.66
C THR A 38 2.09 -1.46 6.59
N GLU A 39 0.99 -1.41 5.82
CA GLU A 39 0.12 -0.23 5.81
C GLU A 39 -0.50 0.03 7.18
N LYS A 40 -0.88 -1.03 7.89
CA LYS A 40 -1.39 -0.94 9.26
C LYS A 40 -0.32 -0.38 10.20
N ALA A 41 0.90 -0.92 10.15
CA ALA A 41 2.02 -0.43 10.94
C ALA A 41 2.32 1.06 10.66
N ILE A 42 2.32 1.48 9.39
CA ILE A 42 2.49 2.90 9.02
C ILE A 42 1.38 3.78 9.61
N LYS A 43 0.12 3.33 9.56
CA LYS A 43 -1.01 4.06 10.15
C LYS A 43 -0.89 4.16 11.69
N GLU A 44 -0.43 3.11 12.35
CA GLU A 44 -0.19 3.11 13.80
C GLU A 44 0.93 4.08 14.19
N VAL A 45 2.02 4.11 13.43
CA VAL A 45 3.10 5.11 13.61
C VAL A 45 2.59 6.53 13.40
N LYS A 46 1.87 6.80 12.31
CA LYS A 46 1.31 8.13 12.01
C LYS A 46 0.28 8.60 13.05
N SER A 47 -0.47 7.68 13.65
CA SER A 47 -1.43 7.97 14.71
C SER A 47 -0.80 8.08 16.11
N GLY A 48 0.53 7.99 16.22
CA GLY A 48 1.26 8.13 17.48
C GLY A 48 1.12 6.95 18.44
N LYS A 49 0.62 5.80 17.95
CA LYS A 49 0.47 4.58 18.76
C LYS A 49 1.74 3.72 18.79
N ALA A 50 2.75 4.07 17.99
CA ALA A 50 4.01 3.34 17.94
C ALA A 50 5.03 3.87 18.96
N THR A 51 5.78 2.95 19.55
CA THR A 51 6.92 3.26 20.41
C THR A 51 8.12 3.65 19.57
N LYS A 52 8.78 4.76 19.91
CA LYS A 52 10.08 5.11 19.33
C LYS A 52 11.16 4.34 20.07
N ILE A 53 11.99 3.63 19.32
CA ILE A 53 13.17 2.91 19.84
C ILE A 53 14.41 3.35 19.07
N SER A 54 15.59 3.23 19.69
CA SER A 54 16.86 3.48 19.02
C SER A 54 17.18 2.38 18.02
N LEU A 55 18.06 2.66 17.05
CA LEU A 55 18.50 1.65 16.10
C LEU A 55 19.35 0.57 16.79
N GLU A 56 20.15 0.93 17.81
CA GLU A 56 20.92 -0.04 18.58
C GLU A 56 20.01 -1.02 19.31
N ASP A 57 18.94 -0.55 19.94
CA ASP A 57 18.05 -1.42 20.73
C ASP A 57 17.18 -2.29 19.83
N PHE A 58 16.69 -1.75 18.70
CA PHE A 58 15.98 -2.55 17.69
C PHE A 58 16.85 -3.70 17.15
N ARG A 59 18.14 -3.44 16.91
CA ARG A 59 19.07 -4.47 16.43
C ARG A 59 19.28 -5.57 17.47
N LYS A 60 19.32 -5.24 18.76
CA LYS A 60 19.40 -6.27 19.82
C LYS A 60 18.18 -7.19 19.78
N GLU A 61 16.98 -6.65 19.63
CA GLU A 61 15.75 -7.45 19.56
C GLU A 61 15.68 -8.38 18.33
N LEU A 62 16.28 -7.97 17.20
CA LEU A 62 16.26 -8.76 15.96
C LEU A 62 17.30 -9.89 15.92
N TYR A 63 18.46 -9.70 16.57
CA TYR A 63 19.61 -10.60 16.47
C TYR A 63 19.96 -11.32 17.79
N SER A 64 19.16 -11.14 18.84
CA SER A 64 19.21 -11.95 20.07
C SER A 64 18.56 -13.31 19.89
#